data_AF-A0A529KTB1-F1
#
_entry.id   AF-A0A529KTB1-F1
#
_cell.length_a   1.000
_cell.length_b   1.000
_cell.length_c   1.000
_cell.angle_alpha   90.00
_cell.angle_beta   90.00
_cell.angle_gamma   90.00
#
_symmetry.space_group_name_H-M   'P 1'
#
loop_
_entity.id
_entity.type
_entity.pdbx_description
1 polymer ?
#
loop_
_entity_poly.entity_id
_entity_poly.type
_entity_poly.pdbx_seq_one_letter_code
_entity_poly.pdbx_strand_id
1 'polypeptide(L)' 'MAKRSAGILPYRRSSNELQVLLVHPGGPFWQSRDLGAWSIAKGEYGDDEQPEAAARREFV' A
#
# COMPACT_ATOMS: atom_id res chain seq x y z
N MET A 1 19.96 -6.67 -7.57
CA MET A 1 18.59 -7.08 -7.94
C MET A 1 17.65 -5.93 -7.67
N ALA A 2 16.63 -5.72 -8.50
CA ALA A 2 15.59 -4.73 -8.22
C ALA A 2 14.74 -5.21 -7.03
N LYS A 3 14.45 -4.31 -6.09
CA LYS A 3 13.54 -4.59 -4.98
C LYS A 3 12.12 -4.80 -5.52
N ARG A 4 11.44 -5.86 -5.09
CA ARG A 4 10.04 -6.13 -5.43
C ARG A 4 9.16 -5.74 -4.26
N SER A 5 7.98 -5.20 -4.56
CA SER A 5 6.96 -4.90 -3.57
C SER A 5 5.62 -5.46 -4.00
N ALA A 6 4.80 -5.81 -3.03
CA ALA A 6 3.41 -6.23 -3.24
C ALA A 6 2.51 -5.49 -2.25
N GLY A 7 1.25 -5.29 -2.63
CA GLY A 7 0.30 -4.52 -1.85
C GLY A 7 -1.15 -4.81 -2.22
N ILE A 8 -2.07 -4.39 -1.35
CA ILE A 8 -3.52 -4.53 -1.53
C ILE A 8 -4.12 -3.15 -1.78
N LEU A 9 -4.96 -3.05 -2.82
CA LEU A 9 -5.85 -1.91 -3.05
C LEU A 9 -7.28 -2.33 -2.66
N PRO A 10 -7.69 -2.17 -1.39
CA PRO A 10 -9.04 -2.47 -1.00
C PRO A 10 -9.97 -1.43 -1.65
N TYR A 11 -11.15 -1.89 -2.05
CA TYR A 11 -12.16 -1.04 -2.61
C TYR A 11 -13.51 -1.37 -1.99
N ARG A 12 -14.41 -0.39 -2.00
CA ARG A 12 -15.82 -0.59 -1.71
C ARG A 12 -16.67 0.19 -2.69
N ARG A 13 -17.90 -0.26 -2.88
CA ARG A 13 -18.93 0.53 -3.56
C ARG A 13 -19.81 1.17 -2.50
N SER A 14 -20.02 2.47 -2.59
CA SER A 14 -20.92 3.24 -1.70
C SER A 14 -21.73 4.21 -2.55
N SER A 15 -23.06 4.18 -2.46
CA SER A 15 -23.94 5.08 -3.22
C SER A 15 -23.61 5.15 -4.73
N ASN A 16 -23.35 4.00 -5.37
CA ASN A 16 -22.90 3.87 -6.76
C ASN A 16 -21.50 4.44 -7.11
N GLU A 17 -20.71 4.86 -6.11
CA GLU A 17 -19.34 5.31 -6.31
C GLU A 17 -18.32 4.23 -5.92
N LEU A 18 -17.26 4.10 -6.71
CA LEU A 18 -16.10 3.28 -6.36
C LEU A 18 -15.18 4.09 -5.45
N GLN A 19 -14.94 3.57 -4.25
CA GLN A 19 -14.01 4.15 -3.30
C GLN A 19 -12.85 3.19 -3.09
N VAL A 20 -11.64 3.74 -3.00
CA VAL A 20 -10.42 2.99 -2.70
C VAL A 20 -9.74 3.57 -1.46
N LEU A 21 -9.02 2.72 -0.72
CA LEU A 21 -8.19 3.19 0.38
C LEU A 21 -6.79 3.50 -0.13
N LEU A 22 -6.34 4.72 0.12
CA LEU A 22 -4.95 5.12 -0.04
C LEU A 22 -4.35 5.40 1.35
N VAL A 23 -3.08 5.04 1.50
CA VAL A 23 -2.27 5.24 2.70
C VAL A 23 -1.37 6.44 2.48
N HIS A 24 -1.37 7.36 3.45
CA HIS A 24 -0.36 8.39 3.56
C HIS A 24 0.79 7.86 4.44
N PRO A 25 2.03 7.79 3.94
CA PRO A 25 3.15 7.29 4.72
C PRO A 25 3.41 8.14 5.97
N GLY A 26 3.54 7.50 7.12
CA GLY A 26 3.89 8.18 8.36
C GLY A 26 5.40 8.46 8.51
N GLY A 27 5.76 9.06 9.65
CA GLY A 27 7.15 9.26 10.06
C GLY A 27 7.75 10.61 9.64
N PRO A 28 8.86 11.05 10.27
CA PRO A 28 9.38 12.41 10.15
C PRO A 28 9.63 12.90 8.72
N PHE A 29 9.99 11.98 7.83
CA PHE A 29 10.25 12.30 6.43
C PHE A 29 9.00 12.71 5.64
N TRP A 30 7.83 12.17 5.99
CA TRP A 30 6.57 12.32 5.25
C TRP A 30 5.59 13.31 5.90
N GLN A 31 5.89 13.81 7.10
CA GLN A 31 5.00 14.69 7.89
C GLN A 31 4.49 15.93 7.14
N SER A 32 5.26 16.48 6.21
CA SER A 32 4.90 17.68 5.43
C SER A 32 4.70 17.39 3.93
N ARG A 33 4.64 16.11 3.55
CA ARG A 33 4.56 15.68 2.15
C ARG A 33 3.22 15.04 1.88
N ASP A 34 2.25 15.81 1.41
CA ASP A 34 0.93 15.28 1.01
C ASP A 34 0.86 15.00 -0.49
N LEU A 35 1.25 15.97 -1.32
CA LEU A 35 1.18 15.83 -2.76
C LEU A 35 2.17 14.76 -3.26
N GLY A 36 1.64 13.72 -3.91
CA GLY A 36 2.43 12.62 -4.47
C GLY A 36 2.94 11.59 -3.46
N ALA A 37 2.57 11.71 -2.17
CA ALA A 37 2.99 10.76 -1.14
C ALA A 37 2.00 9.59 -0.92
N TRP A 38 0.77 9.73 -1.40
CA TRP A 38 -0.27 8.71 -1.24
C TRP A 38 0.02 7.47 -2.09
N SER A 39 -0.17 6.29 -1.50
CA SER A 39 0.02 5.01 -2.18
C SER A 39 -0.91 3.93 -1.63
N ILE A 40 -0.86 2.72 -2.17
CA ILE A 40 -1.55 1.57 -1.59
C ILE A 40 -0.74 1.02 -0.40
N ALA A 41 -1.40 0.33 0.54
CA ALA A 41 -0.69 -0.45 1.56
C ALA A 41 0.17 -1.52 0.88
N LYS A 42 1.50 -1.41 1.00
CA LYS A 42 2.47 -2.26 0.32
C LYS A 42 3.77 -2.35 1.10
N GLY A 43 4.50 -3.43 0.87
CA GLY A 43 5.84 -3.65 1.42
C GLY A 43 6.74 -4.41 0.47
N GLU A 44 8.03 -4.42 0.78
CA GLU A 44 9.04 -5.18 0.06
C GLU A 44 8.96 -6.67 0.43
N TYR A 45 9.36 -7.55 -0.50
CA TYR A 45 9.43 -9.00 -0.27
C TYR A 45 10.62 -9.63 -1.01
N GLY A 46 11.13 -10.73 -0.44
CA GLY A 46 12.28 -11.50 -0.95
C GLY A 46 11.91 -12.58 -1.95
N ASP A 47 12.81 -13.53 -2.20
CA ASP A 47 12.52 -14.74 -3.00
C ASP A 47 11.82 -15.84 -2.19
N ASP A 48 11.83 -15.72 -0.87
CA ASP A 48 11.27 -16.62 0.12
C ASP A 48 9.79 -16.35 0.45
N GLU A 49 9.25 -15.21 0.03
CA GLU A 49 7.88 -14.79 0.32
C GLU A 49 7.05 -14.65 -0.96
N GLN A 50 5.84 -15.21 -0.96
CA GLN A 50 4.90 -15.02 -2.06
C GLN A 50 4.36 -13.58 -2.07
N PRO A 51 4.16 -12.96 -3.25
CA PRO A 51 3.68 -11.58 -3.33
C PRO A 51 2.35 -11.34 -2.58
N GLU A 52 1.42 -12.31 -2.64
CA GLU A 52 0.14 -12.21 -1.94
C GLU A 52 0.29 -12.26 -0.41
N ALA A 53 1.22 -13.07 0.10
CA ALA A 53 1.53 -13.13 1.53
C ALA A 53 2.12 -11.81 2.04
N ALA A 54 3.04 -11.22 1.28
CA ALA A 54 3.59 -9.90 1.58
C ALA A 54 2.51 -8.81 1.57
N ALA A 55 1.64 -8.82 0.55
CA ALA A 55 0.54 -7.87 0.44
C ALA A 55 -0.44 -7.96 1.62
N ARG A 56 -0.72 -9.17 2.13
CA ARG A 56 -1.56 -9.39 3.31
C ARG A 56 -0.89 -8.97 4.62
N ARG A 57 0.41 -9.26 4.78
CA ARG A 57 1.22 -8.86 5.95
C ARG A 57 1.28 -7.34 6.12
N GLU A 58 1.28 -6.60 5.03
CA GLU A 58 1.34 -5.14 5.01
C GLU A 58 -0.05 -4.48 5.13
N PHE A 59 -1.11 -5.29 5.14
CA PHE A 59 -2.50 -4.85 5.24
C PHE A 59 -3.12 -5.39 6.54
N VAL A 60 -2.76 -4.78 7.68
CA VAL A 60 -3.21 -5.14 9.05
C VAL A 60 -3.90 -3.97 9.73
#